data_AF-A0A814ZM09-F1
#
_entry.id   AF-A0A814ZM09-F1
#
_cell.length_a   1.000
_cell.length_b   1.000
_cell.length_c   1.000
_cell.angle_alpha   90.00
_cell.angle_beta   90.00
_cell.angle_gamma   90.00
#
_symmetry.space_group_name_H-M   'P 1'
#
loop_
_entity.id
_entity.type
_entity.pdbx_description
1 polymer ?
#
loop_
_entity_poly.entity_id
_entity_poly.type
_entity_poly.pdbx_seq_one_letter_code
_entity_poly.pdbx_strand_id
1 'polypeptide(L)'
;MNQTGKPPSGTSQQYNNKSKTASPPGTPGYMTLRQPSRELTRENPVELLRRTANGSKEVPNSNNTSMTDSRNSSRNVGREQSRNASRESSLNKVSATSASTANNSFDEEKTTTRVHALIGEYTEYYSDNNNRFVLKAVKDLSDFCTSNTNQQAIIVRELFTKVLEGKPRARKAIGHLLDMTLQKNLISDQSFLSGLKMLIEVVPDYIVDISLVWQYIGEILGAFISGSSLNILLLKSILPLIPDEVSKQLFQDIIRYAVEFSSKSRVQTNWQSVNISLNDLFESNSIDSSFLNEYNWLSDSTGSNKENNLPRANSQLVTLFKSVNDQDSAVPDAEIIKYIREEMNSKDKFYIRTIVLSYLETCLINRGQQIKIQEDIAKKRMTVLNGIIEHKPEAELQAVYAIQNFVSKLKHPPKMAQLLFDIFYDEECVSEDTFYEWLNQPDQSEIEEHSIVAVSTKDFFDWLQQRETEGEGDEE
;
A
#
# COMPACT_ATOMS: atom_id res chain seq x y z
N MET A 1 48.83 -4.69 -46.34
CA MET A 1 49.74 -5.53 -47.15
C MET A 1 49.61 -6.94 -46.64
N ASN A 2 49.56 -7.96 -47.51
CA ASN A 2 49.14 -9.35 -47.21
C ASN A 2 47.66 -9.49 -46.78
N GLN A 3 46.93 -10.58 -47.07
CA GLN A 3 47.22 -11.67 -48.02
C GLN A 3 45.96 -12.31 -48.62
N THR A 4 46.17 -13.16 -49.62
CA THR A 4 45.21 -13.86 -50.49
C THR A 4 44.45 -15.02 -49.83
N GLY A 5 43.23 -15.30 -50.30
CA GLY A 5 42.54 -16.58 -50.08
C GLY A 5 41.30 -16.75 -50.98
N LYS A 6 41.17 -17.86 -51.71
CA LYS A 6 39.99 -18.22 -52.55
C LYS A 6 39.31 -19.50 -52.01
N PRO A 7 38.06 -19.80 -52.41
CA PRO A 7 37.18 -20.76 -51.71
C PRO A 7 37.26 -22.20 -52.24
N PRO A 8 36.56 -23.14 -51.59
CA PRO A 8 36.08 -24.37 -52.22
C PRO A 8 34.63 -24.27 -52.74
N SER A 9 34.42 -24.97 -53.85
CA SER A 9 33.18 -25.50 -54.41
C SER A 9 32.11 -25.99 -53.42
N GLY A 10 30.84 -25.81 -53.77
CA GLY A 10 29.71 -26.55 -53.17
C GLY A 10 29.44 -27.91 -53.84
N THR A 11 28.31 -28.54 -53.52
CA THR A 11 27.84 -29.79 -54.13
C THR A 11 26.38 -29.65 -54.56
N SER A 12 26.09 -29.93 -55.83
CA SER A 12 24.74 -29.86 -56.40
C SER A 12 23.97 -31.17 -56.21
N GLN A 13 22.66 -31.08 -55.94
CA GLN A 13 21.71 -32.03 -56.52
C GLN A 13 20.36 -31.35 -56.78
N GLN A 14 20.02 -31.26 -58.07
CA GLN A 14 18.65 -30.98 -58.54
C GLN A 14 17.90 -32.32 -58.61
N TYR A 15 16.56 -32.31 -58.57
CA TYR A 15 15.78 -32.55 -59.80
C TYR A 15 14.26 -32.34 -59.62
N ASN A 16 13.69 -31.59 -60.57
CA ASN A 16 12.29 -31.49 -61.02
C ASN A 16 11.12 -31.54 -60.01
N ASN A 17 10.27 -30.51 -59.92
CA ASN A 17 9.34 -29.98 -60.95
C ASN A 17 8.35 -30.98 -61.54
N LYS A 18 7.06 -30.76 -61.25
CA LYS A 18 5.99 -30.85 -62.26
C LYS A 18 4.82 -29.93 -61.88
N SER A 19 4.64 -28.87 -62.67
CA SER A 19 3.59 -27.86 -62.51
C SER A 19 2.37 -28.15 -63.38
N LYS A 20 1.21 -27.55 -63.03
CA LYS A 20 0.12 -27.22 -63.97
C LYS A 20 -0.89 -26.21 -63.38
N THR A 21 -1.10 -25.10 -64.10
CA THR A 21 -2.35 -24.31 -64.32
C THR A 21 -3.36 -24.15 -63.16
N ALA A 22 -3.71 -22.94 -62.67
CA ALA A 22 -4.36 -21.79 -63.35
C ALA A 22 -5.80 -22.09 -63.84
N SER A 23 -6.85 -21.26 -63.68
CA SER A 23 -6.92 -19.79 -63.45
C SER A 23 -7.98 -19.37 -62.36
N PRO A 24 -8.79 -18.26 -62.41
CA PRO A 24 -8.81 -17.29 -61.29
C PRO A 24 -10.23 -16.99 -60.69
N PRO A 25 -10.58 -15.76 -60.24
CA PRO A 25 -10.98 -15.44 -58.87
C PRO A 25 -12.50 -15.47 -58.57
N GLY A 26 -12.85 -15.39 -57.28
CA GLY A 26 -14.23 -15.19 -56.81
C GLY A 26 -14.34 -14.06 -55.78
N THR A 27 -15.36 -13.20 -55.93
CA THR A 27 -15.69 -12.03 -55.10
C THR A 27 -16.14 -12.44 -53.68
N PRO A 28 -15.85 -11.65 -52.61
CA PRO A 28 -16.21 -12.02 -51.23
C PRO A 28 -17.72 -12.05 -50.97
N GLY A 29 -18.12 -12.88 -49.99
CA GLY A 29 -19.50 -12.97 -49.51
C GLY A 29 -19.67 -12.32 -48.14
N TYR A 30 -20.55 -11.32 -48.08
CA TYR A 30 -21.18 -10.65 -46.94
C TYR A 30 -20.91 -11.19 -45.52
N MET A 31 -20.46 -10.29 -44.62
CA MET A 31 -20.57 -10.50 -43.17
C MET A 31 -22.03 -10.40 -42.70
N THR A 32 -22.41 -11.22 -41.74
CA THR A 32 -23.78 -11.25 -41.19
C THR A 32 -24.01 -10.12 -40.19
N LEU A 33 -25.10 -9.35 -40.35
CA LEU A 33 -25.48 -8.28 -39.42
C LEU A 33 -25.67 -8.80 -37.99
N ARG A 34 -25.18 -8.04 -37.00
CA ARG A 34 -25.31 -8.34 -35.56
C ARG A 34 -26.42 -7.48 -34.93
N GLN A 35 -27.67 -7.92 -35.03
CA GLN A 35 -28.80 -7.23 -34.37
C GLN A 35 -28.93 -7.61 -32.87
N PRO A 36 -29.37 -6.68 -31.99
CA PRO A 36 -29.70 -6.97 -30.60
C PRO A 36 -31.11 -7.58 -30.48
N SER A 37 -31.24 -8.73 -29.82
CA SER A 37 -32.54 -9.38 -29.61
C SER A 37 -33.23 -8.92 -28.32
N ARG A 38 -34.54 -8.62 -28.40
CA ARG A 38 -35.43 -8.50 -27.25
C ARG A 38 -36.50 -9.60 -27.26
N GLU A 39 -36.91 -9.96 -26.04
CA GLU A 39 -38.26 -10.38 -25.64
C GLU A 39 -38.82 -11.80 -25.91
N LEU A 40 -39.42 -12.36 -24.82
CA LEU A 40 -40.50 -13.37 -24.75
C LEU A 40 -40.14 -14.83 -25.19
N THR A 41 -40.66 -15.92 -24.59
CA THR A 41 -41.47 -16.15 -23.37
C THR A 41 -41.34 -17.61 -22.92
N ARG A 42 -41.61 -17.91 -21.62
CA ARG A 42 -42.30 -19.15 -21.21
C ARG A 42 -42.87 -19.04 -19.78
N GLU A 43 -43.85 -19.88 -19.48
CA GLU A 43 -44.83 -19.66 -18.40
C GLU A 43 -44.72 -20.61 -17.18
N ASN A 44 -45.47 -20.21 -16.15
CA ASN A 44 -46.02 -20.87 -14.95
C ASN A 44 -46.58 -22.33 -15.19
N PRO A 45 -47.10 -23.13 -14.20
CA PRO A 45 -47.73 -22.71 -12.92
C PRO A 45 -47.63 -23.62 -11.63
N VAL A 46 -47.94 -23.02 -10.47
CA VAL A 46 -48.86 -23.51 -9.37
C VAL A 46 -48.49 -24.70 -8.44
N GLU A 47 -48.20 -24.34 -7.17
CA GLU A 47 -48.98 -24.64 -5.93
C GLU A 47 -49.12 -26.10 -5.35
N LEU A 48 -48.82 -26.29 -4.05
CA LEU A 48 -49.81 -26.59 -2.96
C LEU A 48 -49.23 -27.14 -1.63
N LEU A 49 -49.63 -26.50 -0.51
CA LEU A 49 -49.81 -27.06 0.88
C LEU A 49 -48.51 -27.48 1.63
N ARG A 50 -48.34 -27.36 2.97
CA ARG A 50 -49.17 -27.07 4.18
C ARG A 50 -48.18 -26.77 5.36
N ARG A 51 -48.48 -26.14 6.52
CA ARG A 51 -49.66 -25.47 7.11
C ARG A 51 -49.23 -24.63 8.37
N THR A 52 -49.91 -23.51 8.68
CA THR A 52 -50.26 -22.90 10.01
C THR A 52 -49.42 -23.11 11.30
N ALA A 53 -49.32 -22.16 12.26
CA ALA A 53 -49.70 -20.73 12.34
C ALA A 53 -49.30 -20.07 13.69
N ASN A 54 -49.30 -18.72 13.71
CA ASN A 54 -49.55 -17.78 14.83
C ASN A 54 -48.66 -17.73 16.10
N GLY A 55 -48.33 -16.51 16.53
CA GLY A 55 -47.89 -16.18 17.90
C GLY A 55 -47.15 -14.84 18.00
N SER A 56 -47.84 -13.77 18.44
CA SER A 56 -47.27 -12.41 18.49
C SER A 56 -47.41 -11.75 19.88
N LYS A 57 -46.57 -10.73 20.11
CA LYS A 57 -46.65 -9.64 21.12
C LYS A 57 -46.19 -9.90 22.57
N GLU A 58 -45.15 -9.12 22.92
CA GLU A 58 -45.06 -8.13 24.02
C GLU A 58 -45.08 -8.56 25.51
N VAL A 59 -44.16 -7.92 26.23
CA VAL A 59 -43.87 -7.93 27.68
C VAL A 59 -43.96 -6.44 28.10
N PRO A 60 -44.62 -6.03 29.22
CA PRO A 60 -44.03 -6.19 30.56
C PRO A 60 -45.00 -6.26 31.78
N ASN A 61 -44.48 -6.62 32.98
CA ASN A 61 -44.13 -5.65 34.05
C ASN A 61 -44.04 -6.25 35.49
N SER A 62 -43.22 -5.60 36.32
CA SER A 62 -43.42 -5.28 37.75
C SER A 62 -42.89 -6.18 38.90
N ASN A 63 -42.43 -5.46 39.94
CA ASN A 63 -42.38 -5.80 41.40
C ASN A 63 -41.22 -6.66 41.96
N ASN A 64 -40.70 -6.43 43.19
CA ASN A 64 -40.48 -5.16 43.95
C ASN A 64 -39.55 -5.37 45.19
N THR A 65 -39.10 -4.27 45.81
CA THR A 65 -38.70 -4.01 47.25
C THR A 65 -38.75 -5.14 48.32
N SER A 66 -37.98 -5.16 49.43
CA SER A 66 -36.98 -4.22 50.04
C SER A 66 -36.23 -4.86 51.25
N MET A 67 -35.33 -4.09 51.90
CA MET A 67 -34.49 -4.46 53.08
C MET A 67 -35.27 -4.73 54.39
N THR A 68 -34.68 -5.54 55.29
CA THR A 68 -34.76 -5.44 56.78
C THR A 68 -33.42 -5.87 57.43
N ASP A 69 -33.33 -5.92 58.77
CA ASP A 69 -32.11 -5.64 59.55
C ASP A 69 -31.89 -6.59 60.76
N SER A 70 -30.62 -6.73 61.18
CA SER A 70 -30.15 -6.88 62.58
C SER A 70 -30.14 -8.23 63.36
N ARG A 71 -29.03 -8.37 64.14
CA ARG A 71 -28.83 -9.03 65.47
C ARG A 71 -28.50 -10.55 65.62
N ASN A 72 -27.19 -10.82 65.78
CA ASN A 72 -26.51 -11.26 67.03
C ASN A 72 -26.93 -12.55 67.79
N SER A 73 -26.01 -13.54 67.97
CA SER A 73 -25.52 -14.00 69.31
C SER A 73 -24.55 -15.22 69.33
N SER A 74 -23.35 -14.99 69.87
CA SER A 74 -22.38 -15.85 70.62
C SER A 74 -22.52 -17.39 70.80
N ARG A 75 -21.38 -18.11 70.64
CA ARG A 75 -20.79 -19.16 71.54
C ARG A 75 -19.51 -19.79 70.92
N ASN A 76 -18.61 -20.53 71.62
CA ASN A 76 -17.76 -20.24 72.79
C ASN A 76 -16.64 -21.34 72.91
N VAL A 77 -15.59 -21.14 73.74
CA VAL A 77 -14.53 -22.12 74.16
C VAL A 77 -13.46 -22.46 73.09
N GLY A 78 -12.15 -22.61 73.35
CA GLY A 78 -11.30 -22.47 74.56
C GLY A 78 -9.79 -22.56 74.19
N ARG A 79 -8.84 -21.93 74.93
CA ARG A 79 -8.11 -22.47 76.11
C ARG A 79 -6.86 -23.33 75.72
N GLU A 80 -5.60 -23.11 76.17
CA GLU A 80 -4.92 -22.09 77.00
C GLU A 80 -3.36 -22.21 76.93
N GLN A 81 -2.60 -21.15 77.29
CA GLN A 81 -1.24 -21.14 77.91
C GLN A 81 -0.03 -21.81 77.16
N SER A 82 1.26 -21.48 77.37
CA SER A 82 2.03 -20.31 77.90
C SER A 82 3.54 -20.53 77.50
N ARG A 83 4.63 -19.81 77.89
CA ARG A 83 4.95 -18.79 78.93
C ARG A 83 6.34 -18.14 78.62
N ASN A 84 6.77 -17.19 79.47
CA ASN A 84 8.12 -16.58 79.63
C ASN A 84 8.58 -15.57 78.54
N ALA A 85 9.03 -14.32 78.79
CA ALA A 85 9.70 -13.62 79.91
C ALA A 85 11.25 -13.75 79.92
N SER A 86 12.07 -12.69 80.10
CA SER A 86 11.82 -11.23 80.23
C SER A 86 13.13 -10.40 80.11
N ARG A 87 13.00 -9.06 80.14
CA ARG A 87 14.01 -7.98 80.31
C ARG A 87 14.76 -7.54 79.04
N GLU A 88 14.72 -6.29 78.55
CA GLU A 88 14.56 -4.92 79.10
C GLU A 88 15.88 -4.21 79.46
N SER A 89 16.31 -3.29 78.59
CA SER A 89 16.91 -1.97 78.89
C SER A 89 17.45 -1.34 77.57
N SER A 90 17.71 -0.04 77.48
CA SER A 90 16.87 1.14 77.79
C SER A 90 17.60 2.38 77.25
N LEU A 91 16.88 3.25 76.54
CA LEU A 91 17.28 4.64 76.23
C LEU A 91 18.63 4.88 75.51
N ASN A 92 18.55 5.38 74.28
CA ASN A 92 19.09 6.73 74.07
C ASN A 92 18.24 7.50 73.05
N LYS A 93 18.05 8.81 73.26
CA LYS A 93 17.15 9.66 72.46
C LYS A 93 17.88 10.93 72.03
N VAL A 94 18.21 11.04 70.74
CA VAL A 94 18.57 12.29 70.09
C VAL A 94 17.75 12.42 68.81
N SER A 95 16.98 13.49 68.69
CA SER A 95 16.24 13.80 67.47
C SER A 95 17.13 14.58 66.51
N ALA A 96 17.26 14.10 65.27
CA ALA A 96 17.78 14.88 64.15
C ALA A 96 16.94 14.57 62.90
N THR A 97 16.51 15.60 62.19
CA THR A 97 15.51 15.47 61.11
C THR A 97 16.17 15.35 59.75
N SER A 98 16.10 14.17 59.16
CA SER A 98 16.30 13.92 57.73
C SER A 98 15.29 12.84 57.31
N ALA A 99 14.02 13.19 57.15
CA ALA A 99 13.50 13.81 55.93
C ALA A 99 13.82 12.92 54.71
N SER A 100 12.82 12.13 54.32
CA SER A 100 12.83 11.21 53.19
C SER A 100 13.47 11.78 51.93
N THR A 101 14.59 11.21 51.50
CA THR A 101 14.94 11.17 50.07
C THR A 101 13.95 10.23 49.41
N ALA A 102 12.80 10.78 49.00
CA ALA A 102 11.84 10.08 48.16
C ALA A 102 12.46 9.91 46.77
N ASN A 103 13.24 8.84 46.59
CA ASN A 103 13.73 8.46 45.27
C ASN A 103 12.52 8.24 44.37
N ASN A 104 12.39 9.06 43.31
CA ASN A 104 11.49 8.81 42.18
C ASN A 104 12.01 7.66 41.31
N SER A 105 12.46 6.58 41.95
CA SER A 105 12.83 5.31 41.34
C SER A 105 11.55 4.63 40.91
N PHE A 106 11.14 4.95 39.70
CA PHE A 106 10.15 4.18 38.98
C PHE A 106 10.63 2.70 38.84
N ASP A 107 9.68 1.77 38.74
CA ASP A 107 9.89 0.33 38.85
C ASP A 107 10.06 -0.33 37.47
N GLU A 108 11.31 -0.61 37.09
CA GLU A 108 11.68 -1.21 35.81
C GLU A 108 11.01 -2.57 35.58
N GLU A 109 11.04 -3.47 36.57
CA GLU A 109 10.43 -4.81 36.46
C GLU A 109 8.92 -4.74 36.18
N LYS A 110 8.20 -3.85 36.89
CA LYS A 110 6.76 -3.65 36.68
C LYS A 110 6.43 -3.06 35.31
N THR A 111 7.28 -2.20 34.74
CA THR A 111 7.07 -1.70 33.36
C THR A 111 7.48 -2.71 32.31
N THR A 112 8.61 -3.40 32.45
CA THR A 112 9.01 -4.50 31.54
C THR A 112 7.88 -5.53 31.43
N THR A 113 7.29 -5.91 32.57
CA THR A 113 6.10 -6.79 32.62
C THR A 113 4.90 -6.22 31.86
N ARG A 114 4.56 -4.93 32.05
CA ARG A 114 3.43 -4.27 31.37
C ARG A 114 3.66 -4.11 29.87
N VAL A 115 4.88 -3.75 29.45
CA VAL A 115 5.28 -3.61 28.06
C VAL A 115 5.25 -4.96 27.35
N HIS A 116 5.77 -6.03 27.97
CA HIS A 116 5.72 -7.39 27.38
C HIS A 116 4.27 -7.88 27.21
N ALA A 117 3.38 -7.59 28.17
CA ALA A 117 1.96 -7.91 28.04
C ALA A 117 1.28 -7.14 26.89
N LEU A 118 1.56 -5.82 26.78
CA LEU A 118 1.06 -4.97 25.71
C LEU A 118 1.55 -5.42 24.33
N ILE A 119 2.85 -5.75 24.20
CA ILE A 119 3.44 -6.29 22.97
C ILE A 119 2.77 -7.60 22.57
N GLY A 120 2.54 -8.50 23.53
CA GLY A 120 1.88 -9.78 23.28
C GLY A 120 0.46 -9.62 22.74
N GLU A 121 -0.37 -8.78 23.35
CA GLU A 121 -1.74 -8.54 22.87
C GLU A 121 -1.74 -7.80 21.51
N TYR A 122 -0.94 -6.75 21.39
CA TYR A 122 -0.90 -5.89 20.21
C TYR A 122 -0.40 -6.64 18.96
N THR A 123 0.70 -7.39 19.07
CA THR A 123 1.33 -8.03 17.90
C THR A 123 0.55 -9.24 17.37
N GLU A 124 -0.26 -9.90 18.22
CA GLU A 124 -1.14 -11.00 17.80
C GLU A 124 -2.35 -10.47 16.99
N TYR A 125 -2.98 -9.37 17.43
CA TYR A 125 -4.13 -8.79 16.74
C TYR A 125 -3.79 -7.73 15.66
N TYR A 126 -2.53 -7.30 15.57
CA TYR A 126 -2.07 -6.31 14.59
C TYR A 126 -2.48 -6.69 13.16
N SER A 127 -2.91 -5.70 12.36
CA SER A 127 -3.24 -5.86 10.94
C SER A 127 -2.99 -4.58 10.16
N ASP A 128 -2.31 -4.68 9.01
CA ASP A 128 -1.95 -3.52 8.16
C ASP A 128 -3.18 -2.71 7.69
N ASN A 129 -4.33 -3.35 7.53
CA ASN A 129 -5.56 -2.70 7.07
C ASN A 129 -6.36 -2.03 8.22
N ASN A 130 -5.90 -2.05 9.47
CA ASN A 130 -6.71 -1.61 10.61
C ASN A 130 -5.93 -0.96 11.77
N ASN A 131 -5.86 0.36 11.73
CA ASN A 131 -5.23 1.20 12.76
C ASN A 131 -5.87 1.10 14.16
N ARG A 132 -7.05 0.47 14.32
CA ARG A 132 -7.72 0.30 15.64
C ARG A 132 -6.80 -0.35 16.68
N PHE A 133 -6.01 -1.35 16.29
CA PHE A 133 -5.13 -2.07 17.22
C PHE A 133 -3.92 -1.23 17.64
N VAL A 134 -3.37 -0.42 16.71
CA VAL A 134 -2.31 0.56 17.02
C VAL A 134 -2.85 1.61 18.01
N LEU A 135 -4.05 2.16 17.75
CA LEU A 135 -4.69 3.13 18.62
C LEU A 135 -5.07 2.56 20.00
N LYS A 136 -5.43 1.26 20.08
CA LYS A 136 -5.61 0.57 21.36
C LYS A 136 -4.28 0.48 22.12
N ALA A 137 -3.23 -0.06 21.51
CA ALA A 137 -1.92 -0.22 22.14
C ALA A 137 -1.32 1.13 22.60
N VAL A 138 -1.48 2.19 21.81
CA VAL A 138 -1.12 3.58 22.17
C VAL A 138 -1.85 4.05 23.42
N LYS A 139 -3.15 3.74 23.55
CA LYS A 139 -3.93 4.08 24.73
C LYS A 139 -3.50 3.24 25.95
N ASP A 140 -3.38 1.92 25.79
CA ASP A 140 -2.97 1.02 26.87
C ASP A 140 -1.56 1.36 27.40
N LEU A 141 -0.68 1.85 26.52
CA LEU A 141 0.62 2.39 26.91
C LEU A 141 0.49 3.69 27.71
N SER A 142 -0.40 4.61 27.29
CA SER A 142 -0.65 5.87 28.00
C SER A 142 -1.21 5.68 29.42
N ASP A 143 -1.88 4.55 29.69
CA ASP A 143 -2.39 4.20 31.02
C ASP A 143 -1.26 3.85 32.03
N PHE A 144 0.01 3.68 31.60
CA PHE A 144 1.15 3.47 32.51
C PHE A 144 2.46 4.18 32.16
N CYS A 145 2.61 4.74 30.96
CA CYS A 145 3.78 5.49 30.53
C CYS A 145 3.75 6.91 31.12
N THR A 146 4.64 7.20 32.07
CA THR A 146 4.78 8.56 32.63
C THR A 146 5.73 9.42 31.80
N SER A 147 5.83 10.71 32.12
CA SER A 147 6.81 11.65 31.55
C SER A 147 8.27 11.41 32.01
N ASN A 148 8.56 10.29 32.67
CA ASN A 148 9.92 9.95 33.11
C ASN A 148 10.74 9.39 31.93
N THR A 149 11.78 10.11 31.53
CA THR A 149 12.68 9.75 30.42
C THR A 149 13.25 8.33 30.55
N ASN A 150 13.61 7.89 31.76
CA ASN A 150 14.19 6.57 31.97
C ASN A 150 13.14 5.46 31.80
N GLN A 151 11.90 5.68 32.28
CA GLN A 151 10.79 4.76 32.01
C GLN A 151 10.53 4.66 30.51
N GLN A 152 10.49 5.80 29.81
CA GLN A 152 10.24 5.84 28.37
C GLN A 152 11.38 5.18 27.57
N ALA A 153 12.64 5.35 27.98
CA ALA A 153 13.78 4.66 27.38
C ALA A 153 13.71 3.14 27.57
N ILE A 154 13.34 2.67 28.76
CA ILE A 154 13.09 1.24 29.03
C ILE A 154 11.92 0.72 28.19
N ILE A 155 10.82 1.47 28.08
CA ILE A 155 9.69 1.13 27.20
C ILE A 155 10.16 0.93 25.76
N VAL A 156 11.00 1.84 25.23
CA VAL A 156 11.54 1.71 23.86
C VAL A 156 12.49 0.53 23.74
N ARG A 157 13.41 0.31 24.70
CA ARG A 157 14.28 -0.89 24.73
C ARG A 157 13.46 -2.17 24.62
N GLU A 158 12.43 -2.32 25.47
CA GLU A 158 11.59 -3.52 25.52
C GLU A 158 10.67 -3.67 24.30
N LEU A 159 10.24 -2.57 23.67
CA LEU A 159 9.53 -2.61 22.40
C LEU A 159 10.39 -3.25 21.30
N PHE A 160 11.68 -2.96 21.23
CA PHE A 160 12.61 -3.60 20.30
C PHE A 160 12.97 -5.04 20.72
N THR A 161 13.56 -5.24 21.91
CA THR A 161 14.13 -6.54 22.33
C THR A 161 13.11 -7.67 22.26
N LYS A 162 11.88 -7.42 22.72
CA LYS A 162 10.85 -8.46 22.87
C LYS A 162 10.35 -9.04 21.55
N VAL A 163 10.61 -8.39 20.41
CA VAL A 163 10.18 -8.86 19.07
C VAL A 163 11.34 -9.23 18.15
N LEU A 164 12.60 -9.22 18.62
CA LEU A 164 13.75 -9.66 17.81
C LEU A 164 13.57 -11.11 17.33
N GLU A 165 13.32 -12.04 18.26
CA GLU A 165 12.96 -13.45 17.99
C GLU A 165 11.53 -13.62 17.40
N GLY A 166 10.80 -12.52 17.20
CA GLY A 166 9.43 -12.53 16.74
C GLY A 166 9.24 -12.88 15.26
N LYS A 167 7.97 -12.98 14.86
CA LYS A 167 7.58 -13.04 13.44
C LYS A 167 7.78 -11.66 12.79
N PRO A 168 8.09 -11.56 11.48
CA PRO A 168 8.14 -10.30 10.73
C PRO A 168 6.97 -9.33 11.01
N ARG A 169 5.74 -9.86 11.01
CA ARG A 169 4.50 -9.14 11.36
C ARG A 169 4.59 -8.39 12.70
N ALA A 170 5.23 -8.98 13.71
CA ALA A 170 5.38 -8.36 15.03
C ALA A 170 6.40 -7.22 15.00
N ARG A 171 7.52 -7.37 14.28
CA ARG A 171 8.52 -6.30 14.10
C ARG A 171 7.96 -5.11 13.35
N LYS A 172 7.26 -5.34 12.24
CA LYS A 172 6.50 -4.31 11.51
C LYS A 172 5.47 -3.60 12.41
N ALA A 173 4.70 -4.37 13.19
CA ALA A 173 3.72 -3.82 14.13
C ALA A 173 4.35 -2.86 15.15
N ILE A 174 5.49 -3.23 15.75
CA ILE A 174 6.21 -2.37 16.70
C ILE A 174 6.69 -1.07 16.05
N GLY A 175 7.20 -1.11 14.81
CA GLY A 175 7.59 0.12 14.10
C GLY A 175 6.44 1.12 13.95
N HIS A 176 5.24 0.65 13.59
CA HIS A 176 4.03 1.49 13.53
C HIS A 176 3.54 1.97 14.91
N LEU A 177 3.74 1.18 15.97
CA LEU A 177 3.45 1.61 17.34
C LEU A 177 4.40 2.73 17.79
N LEU A 178 5.71 2.58 17.54
CA LEU A 178 6.71 3.60 17.85
C LEU A 178 6.39 4.92 17.15
N ASP A 179 6.11 4.90 15.84
CA ASP A 179 5.71 6.08 15.05
C ASP A 179 4.50 6.78 15.69
N MET A 180 3.43 6.02 15.97
CA MET A 180 2.24 6.58 16.59
C MET A 180 2.49 7.12 18.01
N THR A 181 3.39 6.51 18.80
CA THR A 181 3.72 7.03 20.14
C THR A 181 4.48 8.35 20.13
N LEU A 182 5.37 8.57 19.15
CA LEU A 182 6.03 9.86 18.96
C LEU A 182 5.04 10.90 18.41
N GLN A 183 4.22 10.55 17.40
CA GLN A 183 3.16 11.44 16.89
C GLN A 183 2.16 11.88 17.98
N LYS A 184 1.90 11.03 18.99
CA LYS A 184 1.07 11.36 20.16
C LYS A 184 1.84 11.98 21.33
N ASN A 185 3.15 12.21 21.19
CA ASN A 185 4.02 12.76 22.24
C ASN A 185 3.99 11.95 23.56
N LEU A 186 3.70 10.65 23.50
CA LEU A 186 3.76 9.75 24.65
C LEU A 186 5.19 9.38 25.03
N ILE A 187 6.06 9.29 24.01
CA ILE A 187 7.49 9.05 24.13
C ILE A 187 8.19 10.25 23.46
N SER A 188 9.11 10.90 24.17
CA SER A 188 9.89 12.00 23.59
C SER A 188 11.05 11.48 22.73
N ASP A 189 11.48 12.26 21.73
CA ASP A 189 12.66 11.97 20.90
C ASP A 189 13.89 11.61 21.74
N GLN A 190 14.13 12.35 22.84
CA GLN A 190 15.24 12.10 23.76
C GLN A 190 15.11 10.76 24.47
N SER A 191 13.88 10.38 24.87
CA SER A 191 13.59 9.07 25.45
C SER A 191 13.76 7.94 24.43
N PHE A 192 13.35 8.16 23.18
CA PHE A 192 13.48 7.19 22.09
C PHE A 192 14.94 6.93 21.73
N LEU A 193 15.74 8.00 21.57
CA LEU A 193 17.19 7.89 21.35
C LEU A 193 17.90 7.25 22.54
N SER A 194 17.49 7.56 23.77
CA SER A 194 18.03 6.91 24.97
C SER A 194 17.70 5.41 25.00
N GLY A 195 16.47 5.00 24.69
CA GLY A 195 16.08 3.59 24.63
C GLY A 195 16.76 2.80 23.52
N LEU A 196 16.97 3.42 22.35
CA LEU A 196 17.77 2.82 21.28
C LEU A 196 19.26 2.72 21.63
N LYS A 197 19.83 3.67 22.38
CA LYS A 197 21.19 3.53 22.91
C LYS A 197 21.29 2.34 23.87
N MET A 198 20.33 2.20 24.80
CA MET A 198 20.24 1.05 25.71
C MET A 198 20.08 -0.29 24.96
N LEU A 199 19.42 -0.30 23.80
CA LEU A 199 19.37 -1.46 22.90
C LEU A 199 20.74 -1.73 22.29
N ILE A 200 21.36 -0.75 21.63
CA ILE A 200 22.64 -0.88 20.93
C ILE A 200 23.75 -1.38 21.87
N GLU A 201 23.74 -0.96 23.13
CA GLU A 201 24.68 -1.42 24.17
C GLU A 201 24.57 -2.93 24.48
N VAL A 202 23.41 -3.56 24.29
CA VAL A 202 23.18 -5.01 24.54
C VAL A 202 23.08 -5.85 23.27
N VAL A 203 22.98 -5.26 22.07
CA VAL A 203 22.97 -6.02 20.81
C VAL A 203 24.16 -6.98 20.65
N PRO A 204 25.40 -6.69 21.11
CA PRO A 204 26.51 -7.65 21.04
C PRO A 204 26.22 -9.00 21.70
N ASP A 205 25.45 -9.04 22.78
CA ASP A 205 25.02 -10.28 23.43
C ASP A 205 23.97 -11.00 22.57
N TYR A 206 22.98 -10.27 22.05
CA TYR A 206 21.95 -10.82 21.16
C TYR A 206 22.50 -11.37 19.83
N ILE A 207 23.65 -10.90 19.33
CA ILE A 207 24.29 -11.43 18.10
C ILE A 207 24.62 -12.93 18.24
N VAL A 208 24.88 -13.42 19.46
CA VAL A 208 25.26 -14.82 19.72
C VAL A 208 24.12 -15.79 19.38
N ASP A 209 22.89 -15.47 19.78
CA ASP A 209 21.69 -16.29 19.56
C ASP A 209 20.89 -15.85 18.32
N ILE A 210 20.97 -14.56 17.94
CA ILE A 210 20.18 -13.93 16.87
C ILE A 210 21.12 -13.31 15.82
N SER A 211 21.64 -14.14 14.92
CA SER A 211 22.56 -13.71 13.85
C SER A 211 22.02 -12.62 12.91
N LEU A 212 20.70 -12.43 12.84
CA LEU A 212 20.03 -11.42 12.02
C LEU A 212 19.52 -10.20 12.83
N VAL A 213 20.00 -10.00 14.08
CA VAL A 213 19.52 -8.93 14.97
C VAL A 213 19.52 -7.53 14.33
N TRP A 214 20.55 -7.15 13.58
CA TRP A 214 20.60 -5.85 12.89
C TRP A 214 19.56 -5.73 11.77
N GLN A 215 19.36 -6.78 10.97
CA GLN A 215 18.30 -6.81 9.96
C GLN A 215 16.91 -6.70 10.62
N TYR A 216 16.71 -7.33 11.78
CA TYR A 216 15.47 -7.25 12.55
C TYR A 216 15.22 -5.88 13.18
N ILE A 217 16.26 -5.20 13.67
CA ILE A 217 16.18 -3.79 14.09
C ILE A 217 15.86 -2.90 12.88
N GLY A 218 16.47 -3.17 11.71
CA GLY A 218 16.17 -2.50 10.45
C GLY A 218 14.73 -2.69 9.97
N GLU A 219 14.13 -3.86 10.22
CA GLU A 219 12.71 -4.12 9.93
C GLU A 219 11.76 -3.25 10.78
N ILE A 220 12.04 -3.14 12.09
CA ILE A 220 11.28 -2.28 13.00
C ILE A 220 11.44 -0.80 12.61
N LEU A 221 12.68 -0.38 12.33
CA LEU A 221 12.99 1.00 11.95
C LEU A 221 12.48 1.37 10.54
N GLY A 222 12.41 0.43 9.60
CA GLY A 222 11.82 0.64 8.27
C GLY A 222 10.31 0.91 8.34
N ALA A 223 9.60 0.15 9.17
CA ALA A 223 8.18 0.44 9.48
C ALA A 223 8.01 1.79 10.18
N PHE A 224 8.91 2.13 11.12
CA PHE A 224 8.91 3.39 11.85
C PHE A 224 9.06 4.63 10.93
N ILE A 225 10.02 4.65 9.99
CA ILE A 225 10.20 5.81 9.08
C ILE A 225 9.19 5.89 7.92
N SER A 226 8.37 4.84 7.71
CA SER A 226 7.31 4.83 6.70
C SER A 226 6.09 5.68 7.10
N GLY A 227 5.90 5.89 8.41
CA GLY A 227 4.87 6.76 8.99
C GLY A 227 5.24 8.24 8.86
N SER A 228 5.58 8.89 9.97
CA SER A 228 6.05 10.28 9.98
C SER A 228 7.43 10.43 9.34
N SER A 229 7.62 11.48 8.54
CA SER A 229 8.94 11.82 7.99
C SER A 229 9.92 12.33 9.04
N LEU A 230 9.43 12.95 10.12
CA LEU A 230 10.27 13.44 11.23
C LEU A 230 11.09 12.30 11.87
N ASN A 231 10.57 11.07 11.82
CA ASN A 231 11.25 9.88 12.33
C ASN A 231 12.61 9.62 11.64
N ILE A 232 12.79 10.09 10.41
CA ILE A 232 14.06 10.00 9.66
C ILE A 232 15.15 10.85 10.31
N LEU A 233 14.82 12.00 10.90
CA LEU A 233 15.79 12.87 11.59
C LEU A 233 16.46 12.18 12.78
N LEU A 234 15.78 11.20 13.40
CA LEU A 234 16.31 10.44 14.52
C LEU A 234 17.45 9.50 14.07
N LEU A 235 17.46 9.04 12.81
CA LEU A 235 18.54 8.19 12.26
C LEU A 235 19.91 8.88 12.34
N LYS A 236 19.95 10.21 12.23
CA LYS A 236 21.15 11.05 12.41
C LYS A 236 21.80 10.92 13.79
N SER A 237 21.01 10.56 14.80
CA SER A 237 21.48 10.34 16.17
C SER A 237 21.66 8.86 16.52
N ILE A 238 21.29 7.94 15.63
CA ILE A 238 21.31 6.47 15.85
C ILE A 238 22.46 5.82 15.09
N LEU A 239 22.58 6.10 13.78
CA LEU A 239 23.56 5.44 12.92
C LEU A 239 25.03 5.72 13.34
N PRO A 240 25.41 6.93 13.80
CA PRO A 240 26.76 7.18 14.33
C PRO A 240 27.08 6.50 15.68
N LEU A 241 26.12 5.83 16.33
CA LEU A 241 26.37 5.04 17.55
C LEU A 241 26.81 3.60 17.27
N ILE A 242 26.82 3.20 15.99
CA ILE A 242 27.00 1.83 15.52
C ILE A 242 28.26 1.77 14.63
N PRO A 243 29.08 0.71 14.70
CA PRO A 243 30.25 0.56 13.83
C PRO A 243 29.89 0.74 12.35
N ASP A 244 30.67 1.54 11.63
CA ASP A 244 30.35 2.11 10.31
C ASP A 244 29.85 1.09 9.25
N GLU A 245 30.51 -0.07 9.10
CA GLU A 245 30.05 -1.12 8.19
C GLU A 245 28.69 -1.74 8.59
N VAL A 246 28.42 -1.81 9.90
CA VAL A 246 27.16 -2.31 10.47
C VAL A 246 26.07 -1.25 10.38
N SER A 247 26.40 0.04 10.53
CA SER A 247 25.43 1.13 10.39
C SER A 247 25.00 1.32 8.94
N LYS A 248 25.91 1.14 7.96
CA LYS A 248 25.59 1.04 6.53
C LYS A 248 24.63 -0.12 6.25
N GLN A 249 24.94 -1.33 6.69
CA GLN A 249 24.08 -2.50 6.51
C GLN A 249 22.69 -2.27 7.12
N LEU A 250 22.63 -1.79 8.37
CA LEU A 250 21.38 -1.43 9.04
C LEU A 250 20.57 -0.40 8.23
N PHE A 251 21.21 0.62 7.66
CA PHE A 251 20.55 1.59 6.81
C PHE A 251 19.99 0.96 5.52
N GLN A 252 20.73 0.06 4.86
CA GLN A 252 20.22 -0.67 3.69
C GLN A 252 18.97 -1.49 4.06
N ASP A 253 18.99 -2.17 5.21
CA ASP A 253 17.83 -2.91 5.73
C ASP A 253 16.64 -1.98 6.05
N ILE A 254 16.88 -0.84 6.70
CA ILE A 254 15.86 0.19 7.00
C ILE A 254 15.19 0.68 5.71
N ILE A 255 15.98 1.08 4.70
CA ILE A 255 15.43 1.60 3.45
C ILE A 255 14.70 0.50 2.67
N ARG A 256 15.22 -0.73 2.63
CA ARG A 256 14.53 -1.87 1.99
C ARG A 256 13.16 -2.11 2.63
N TYR A 257 13.10 -2.23 3.95
CA TYR A 257 11.85 -2.48 4.66
C TYR A 257 10.88 -1.30 4.62
N ALA A 258 11.36 -0.05 4.63
CA ALA A 258 10.49 1.12 4.45
C ALA A 258 9.84 1.14 3.05
N VAL A 259 10.58 0.75 2.02
CA VAL A 259 10.06 0.61 0.65
C VAL A 259 9.08 -0.57 0.53
N GLU A 260 9.36 -1.70 1.20
CA GLU A 260 8.49 -2.88 1.23
C GLU A 260 7.17 -2.63 1.96
N PHE A 261 7.20 -1.89 3.06
CA PHE A 261 6.03 -1.64 3.92
C PHE A 261 5.19 -0.43 3.48
N SER A 262 5.70 0.41 2.57
CA SER A 262 4.96 1.54 2.02
C SER A 262 5.09 1.65 0.50
N SER A 263 6.04 2.43 -0.02
CA SER A 263 6.49 2.40 -1.43
C SER A 263 7.75 3.24 -1.61
N LYS A 264 8.48 3.04 -2.71
CA LYS A 264 9.65 3.87 -3.06
C LYS A 264 9.32 5.36 -3.12
N SER A 265 8.17 5.72 -3.69
CA SER A 265 7.68 7.11 -3.74
C SER A 265 7.38 7.65 -2.34
N ARG A 266 6.68 6.90 -1.47
CA ARG A 266 6.38 7.33 -0.09
C ARG A 266 7.65 7.60 0.72
N VAL A 267 8.66 6.72 0.61
CA VAL A 267 9.96 6.89 1.28
C VAL A 267 10.70 8.11 0.73
N GLN A 268 10.74 8.30 -0.59
CA GLN A 268 11.35 9.48 -1.22
C GLN A 268 10.69 10.79 -0.72
N THR A 269 9.36 10.88 -0.71
CA THR A 269 8.63 12.07 -0.23
C THR A 269 8.88 12.34 1.25
N ASN A 270 8.89 11.30 2.10
CA ASN A 270 9.25 11.45 3.50
C ASN A 270 10.69 12.00 3.64
N TRP A 271 11.66 11.42 2.91
CA TRP A 271 13.07 11.81 2.95
C TRP A 271 13.30 13.26 2.54
N GLN A 272 12.71 13.67 1.41
CA GLN A 272 12.83 15.04 0.87
C GLN A 272 12.21 16.08 1.83
N SER A 273 11.13 15.74 2.54
CA SER A 273 10.46 16.67 3.45
C SER A 273 11.29 17.09 4.68
N VAL A 274 12.35 16.34 5.03
CA VAL A 274 13.26 16.66 6.14
C VAL A 274 14.64 17.16 5.70
N ASN A 275 14.88 17.26 4.38
CA ASN A 275 16.11 17.82 3.78
C ASN A 275 17.42 17.28 4.39
N ILE A 276 17.51 15.96 4.57
CA ILE A 276 18.68 15.27 5.13
C ILE A 276 19.49 14.58 4.03
N SER A 277 20.82 14.72 4.06
CA SER A 277 21.74 14.05 3.13
C SER A 277 22.31 12.75 3.72
N LEU A 278 22.84 11.87 2.88
CA LEU A 278 23.56 10.68 3.37
C LEU A 278 24.83 11.06 4.17
N ASN A 279 25.44 12.20 3.84
CA ASN A 279 26.59 12.77 4.57
C ASN A 279 26.22 13.32 5.96
N ASP A 280 24.94 13.41 6.29
CA ASP A 280 24.47 13.72 7.66
C ASP A 280 24.41 12.48 8.55
N LEU A 281 24.46 11.27 7.98
CA LEU A 281 24.21 10.00 8.67
C LEU A 281 25.47 9.15 8.93
N PHE A 282 26.49 9.31 8.08
CA PHE A 282 27.75 8.57 8.13
C PHE A 282 28.95 9.53 8.11
N GLU A 283 30.12 9.05 8.46
CA GLU A 283 31.35 9.85 8.35
C GLU A 283 31.67 10.12 6.86
N SER A 284 32.02 11.37 6.52
CA SER A 284 32.11 11.81 5.11
C SER A 284 33.19 11.14 4.27
N ASN A 285 34.03 10.29 4.88
CA ASN A 285 35.07 9.49 4.21
C ASN A 285 34.68 8.00 4.08
N SER A 286 33.56 7.55 4.64
CA SER A 286 33.19 6.12 4.69
C SER A 286 32.17 5.70 3.63
N ILE A 287 31.44 6.66 3.04
CA ILE A 287 30.51 6.41 1.94
C ILE A 287 31.26 6.42 0.61
N ASP A 288 31.19 5.34 -0.16
CA ASP A 288 31.75 5.29 -1.51
C ASP A 288 30.76 5.81 -2.57
N SER A 289 31.23 5.96 -3.80
CA SER A 289 30.38 6.41 -4.92
C SER A 289 29.37 5.35 -5.38
N SER A 290 29.50 4.08 -4.99
CA SER A 290 28.51 3.04 -5.30
C SER A 290 27.28 3.19 -4.40
N PHE A 291 27.50 3.30 -3.09
CA PHE A 291 26.46 3.51 -2.08
C PHE A 291 25.76 4.86 -2.27
N LEU A 292 26.50 5.93 -2.57
CA LEU A 292 25.89 7.22 -2.93
C LEU A 292 24.98 7.09 -4.15
N ASN A 293 25.41 6.42 -5.22
CA ASN A 293 24.59 6.22 -6.42
C ASN A 293 23.37 5.31 -6.18
N GLU A 294 23.49 4.26 -5.37
CA GLU A 294 22.40 3.34 -5.01
C GLU A 294 21.26 4.06 -4.28
N TYR A 295 21.59 5.00 -3.39
CA TYR A 295 20.64 5.72 -2.55
C TYR A 295 20.36 7.16 -2.98
N ASN A 296 20.97 7.65 -4.08
CA ASN A 296 20.81 9.03 -4.54
C ASN A 296 19.33 9.43 -4.76
N TRP A 297 18.49 8.46 -5.16
CA TRP A 297 17.03 8.63 -5.34
C TRP A 297 16.29 9.17 -4.10
N LEU A 298 16.86 9.05 -2.89
CA LEU A 298 16.30 9.64 -1.67
C LEU A 298 16.39 11.17 -1.66
N SER A 299 17.49 11.74 -2.16
CA SER A 299 17.73 13.19 -2.21
C SER A 299 17.46 13.79 -3.60
N ASP A 300 17.53 12.98 -4.66
CA ASP A 300 17.29 13.36 -6.05
C ASP A 300 15.81 13.76 -6.30
N SER A 301 15.53 15.07 -6.28
CA SER A 301 14.32 15.63 -6.94
C SER A 301 14.30 15.29 -8.45
N THR A 302 15.47 15.10 -9.04
CA THR A 302 15.74 14.60 -10.41
C THR A 302 15.23 13.19 -10.65
N GLY A 303 15.26 12.31 -9.64
CA GLY A 303 14.69 10.96 -9.68
C GLY A 303 13.16 11.00 -9.74
N SER A 304 12.55 12.03 -9.14
CA SER A 304 11.13 12.35 -9.34
C SER A 304 10.86 12.98 -10.72
N ASN A 305 11.79 13.71 -11.34
CA ASN A 305 11.54 14.43 -12.60
C ASN A 305 11.64 13.61 -13.90
N LYS A 306 11.94 12.31 -13.85
CA LYS A 306 11.60 11.37 -14.94
C LYS A 306 10.32 10.56 -14.66
N GLU A 307 9.90 10.46 -13.41
CA GLU A 307 8.70 9.68 -13.03
C GLU A 307 7.42 10.53 -12.94
N ASN A 308 7.51 11.77 -12.48
CA ASN A 308 6.42 12.78 -12.42
C ASN A 308 6.24 13.53 -13.75
N ASN A 309 7.08 13.24 -14.75
CA ASN A 309 6.89 13.71 -16.13
C ASN A 309 6.16 12.70 -17.01
N LEU A 310 5.74 11.55 -16.46
CA LEU A 310 4.77 10.65 -17.09
C LEU A 310 3.51 10.56 -16.22
N PRO A 311 2.33 10.34 -16.83
CA PRO A 311 1.09 10.11 -16.10
C PRO A 311 1.12 8.76 -15.35
N ARG A 312 0.42 8.66 -14.22
CA ARG A 312 0.36 7.45 -13.38
C ARG A 312 -1.05 7.23 -12.83
N ALA A 313 -1.41 5.99 -12.53
CA ALA A 313 -2.65 5.68 -11.83
C ALA A 313 -2.59 6.17 -10.36
N ASN A 314 -3.73 6.63 -9.83
CA ASN A 314 -3.92 6.97 -8.43
C ASN A 314 -4.47 5.75 -7.69
N SER A 315 -3.76 5.26 -6.66
CA SER A 315 -4.10 4.02 -5.93
C SER A 315 -5.43 4.08 -5.18
N GLN A 316 -5.82 5.25 -4.68
CA GLN A 316 -7.13 5.43 -4.05
C GLN A 316 -8.24 5.38 -5.09
N LEU A 317 -8.05 6.02 -6.25
CA LEU A 317 -9.03 5.98 -7.34
C LEU A 317 -9.17 4.59 -7.96
N VAL A 318 -8.07 3.84 -8.10
CA VAL A 318 -8.07 2.40 -8.46
C VAL A 318 -8.91 1.60 -7.45
N THR A 319 -8.83 1.92 -6.16
CA THR A 319 -9.62 1.24 -5.10
C THR A 319 -11.11 1.59 -5.21
N LEU A 320 -11.46 2.86 -5.45
CA LEU A 320 -12.83 3.31 -5.67
C LEU A 320 -13.47 2.65 -6.90
N PHE A 321 -12.76 2.60 -8.04
CA PHE A 321 -13.25 1.89 -9.23
C PHE A 321 -13.51 0.41 -8.93
N LYS A 322 -12.56 -0.28 -8.25
CA LYS A 322 -12.63 -1.72 -7.91
C LYS A 322 -13.81 -2.11 -7.02
N SER A 323 -14.39 -1.17 -6.28
CA SER A 323 -15.57 -1.43 -5.43
C SER A 323 -16.78 -2.00 -6.19
N VAL A 324 -16.85 -1.86 -7.51
CA VAL A 324 -17.93 -2.45 -8.35
C VAL A 324 -18.02 -3.98 -8.27
N ASN A 325 -16.97 -4.64 -7.76
CA ASN A 325 -16.92 -6.08 -7.55
C ASN A 325 -17.34 -6.51 -6.13
N ASP A 326 -17.54 -5.57 -5.21
CA ASP A 326 -17.96 -5.84 -3.84
C ASP A 326 -19.46 -5.53 -3.67
N GLN A 327 -20.26 -6.52 -3.30
CA GLN A 327 -21.71 -6.35 -3.14
C GLN A 327 -22.08 -5.53 -1.89
N ASP A 328 -21.24 -5.52 -0.86
CA ASP A 328 -21.50 -4.82 0.41
C ASP A 328 -20.85 -3.43 0.45
N SER A 329 -19.84 -3.17 -0.40
CA SER A 329 -19.04 -1.92 -0.42
C SER A 329 -19.05 -1.14 -1.76
N ALA A 330 -19.94 -1.45 -2.71
CA ALA A 330 -19.97 -0.80 -4.03
C ALA A 330 -20.18 0.73 -3.96
N VAL A 331 -19.17 1.51 -4.36
CA VAL A 331 -19.27 2.98 -4.44
C VAL A 331 -20.00 3.38 -5.74
N PRO A 332 -21.08 4.18 -5.69
CA PRO A 332 -21.78 4.67 -6.88
C PRO A 332 -20.91 5.57 -7.75
N ASP A 333 -21.11 5.55 -9.08
CA ASP A 333 -20.35 6.37 -10.03
C ASP A 333 -20.37 7.86 -9.68
N ALA A 334 -21.51 8.38 -9.25
CA ALA A 334 -21.68 9.77 -8.83
C ALA A 334 -20.78 10.16 -7.63
N GLU A 335 -20.50 9.23 -6.71
CA GLU A 335 -19.59 9.46 -5.59
C GLU A 335 -18.12 9.42 -6.03
N ILE A 336 -17.77 8.58 -7.02
CA ILE A 336 -16.43 8.57 -7.63
C ILE A 336 -16.19 9.85 -8.42
N ILE A 337 -17.15 10.28 -9.25
CA ILE A 337 -17.10 11.56 -9.98
C ILE A 337 -16.96 12.74 -8.99
N LYS A 338 -17.71 12.72 -7.89
CA LYS A 338 -17.60 13.73 -6.82
C LYS A 338 -16.21 13.73 -6.17
N TYR A 339 -15.71 12.56 -5.76
CA TYR A 339 -14.37 12.42 -5.18
C TYR A 339 -13.28 12.96 -6.12
N ILE A 340 -13.33 12.62 -7.41
CA ILE A 340 -12.40 13.14 -8.42
C ILE A 340 -12.46 14.68 -8.46
N ARG A 341 -13.67 15.28 -8.48
CA ARG A 341 -13.86 16.73 -8.59
C ARG A 341 -13.48 17.52 -7.34
N GLU A 342 -13.53 16.89 -6.16
CA GLU A 342 -13.23 17.54 -4.87
C GLU A 342 -11.77 17.31 -4.41
N GLU A 343 -11.23 16.11 -4.60
CA GLU A 343 -9.95 15.68 -4.01
C GLU A 343 -8.78 15.63 -5.01
N MET A 344 -9.03 15.70 -6.33
CA MET A 344 -7.97 15.75 -7.35
C MET A 344 -7.82 17.15 -7.97
N ASN A 345 -6.57 17.57 -8.18
CA ASN A 345 -6.27 18.85 -8.79
C ASN A 345 -6.57 18.85 -10.30
N SER A 346 -7.70 19.43 -10.69
CA SER A 346 -8.12 19.60 -12.10
C SER A 346 -7.21 20.50 -12.95
N LYS A 347 -6.20 21.15 -12.34
CA LYS A 347 -5.16 21.93 -13.03
C LYS A 347 -3.85 21.15 -13.24
N ASP A 348 -3.81 19.87 -12.86
CA ASP A 348 -2.66 19.02 -13.15
C ASP A 348 -2.61 18.67 -14.65
N LYS A 349 -1.44 18.82 -15.29
CA LYS A 349 -1.24 18.49 -16.71
C LYS A 349 -1.56 17.03 -17.05
N PHE A 350 -1.55 16.15 -16.07
CA PHE A 350 -1.90 14.73 -16.21
C PHE A 350 -3.22 14.36 -15.53
N TYR A 351 -4.09 15.32 -15.18
CA TYR A 351 -5.37 15.06 -14.51
C TYR A 351 -6.21 13.97 -15.22
N ILE A 352 -6.54 14.16 -16.50
CA ILE A 352 -7.32 13.16 -17.27
C ILE A 352 -6.55 11.85 -17.41
N ARG A 353 -5.27 11.90 -17.78
CA ARG A 353 -4.45 10.68 -17.95
C ARG A 353 -4.36 9.85 -16.67
N THR A 354 -4.26 10.50 -15.51
CA THR A 354 -4.24 9.86 -14.17
C THR A 354 -5.53 9.10 -13.90
N ILE A 355 -6.68 9.71 -14.24
CA ILE A 355 -8.01 9.13 -14.05
C ILE A 355 -8.20 7.91 -14.96
N VAL A 356 -7.89 8.06 -16.25
CA VAL A 356 -8.00 6.97 -17.24
C VAL A 356 -7.04 5.81 -16.91
N LEU A 357 -5.79 6.08 -16.51
CA LEU A 357 -4.87 5.03 -16.05
C LEU A 357 -5.38 4.29 -14.80
N SER A 358 -6.07 4.99 -13.88
CA SER A 358 -6.66 4.37 -12.67
C SER A 358 -7.82 3.44 -13.01
N TYR A 359 -8.60 3.79 -14.03
CA TYR A 359 -9.65 2.95 -14.61
C TYR A 359 -9.05 1.73 -15.34
N LEU A 360 -8.01 1.92 -16.17
CA LEU A 360 -7.36 0.83 -16.90
C LEU A 360 -6.65 -0.17 -15.98
N GLU A 361 -5.95 0.29 -14.93
CA GLU A 361 -5.38 -0.57 -13.88
C GLU A 361 -6.43 -1.25 -12.97
N THR A 362 -7.69 -0.83 -13.07
CA THR A 362 -8.82 -1.54 -12.44
C THR A 362 -9.33 -2.67 -13.30
N CYS A 363 -9.43 -2.47 -14.62
CA CYS A 363 -9.93 -3.48 -15.54
C CYS A 363 -8.90 -4.60 -15.79
N LEU A 364 -7.62 -4.35 -15.53
CA LEU A 364 -6.51 -5.28 -15.83
C LEU A 364 -6.52 -6.58 -14.98
N ILE A 365 -6.63 -7.73 -15.64
CA ILE A 365 -6.18 -9.02 -15.11
C ILE A 365 -4.73 -9.24 -15.53
N ASN A 366 -3.83 -9.33 -14.55
CA ASN A 366 -2.48 -9.87 -14.74
C ASN A 366 -2.36 -11.20 -13.98
N ARG A 367 -2.20 -12.30 -14.73
CA ARG A 367 -1.92 -13.65 -14.20
C ARG A 367 -0.66 -14.22 -14.85
N GLY A 368 0.45 -13.49 -14.72
CA GLY A 368 1.77 -13.91 -15.21
C GLY A 368 1.86 -13.83 -16.73
N GLN A 369 1.64 -14.97 -17.41
CA GLN A 369 1.68 -15.03 -18.88
C GLN A 369 0.39 -14.55 -19.56
N GLN A 370 -0.69 -14.31 -18.81
CA GLN A 370 -1.94 -13.74 -19.35
C GLN A 370 -2.17 -12.33 -18.78
N ILE A 371 -2.17 -11.35 -19.69
CA ILE A 371 -2.53 -9.95 -19.46
C ILE A 371 -3.80 -9.68 -20.28
N LYS A 372 -4.91 -9.29 -19.63
CA LYS A 372 -6.23 -9.12 -20.26
C LYS A 372 -7.04 -8.00 -19.60
N ILE A 373 -8.02 -7.45 -20.29
CA ILE A 373 -9.01 -6.51 -19.76
C ILE A 373 -10.27 -7.27 -19.32
N GLN A 374 -10.88 -6.83 -18.22
CA GLN A 374 -12.26 -7.18 -17.84
C GLN A 374 -13.22 -6.21 -18.51
N GLU A 375 -13.69 -6.58 -19.71
CA GLU A 375 -14.61 -5.78 -20.52
C GLU A 375 -15.89 -5.41 -19.75
N ASP A 376 -16.37 -6.30 -18.88
CA ASP A 376 -17.57 -6.05 -18.08
C ASP A 376 -17.33 -4.96 -17.02
N ILE A 377 -16.15 -4.92 -16.38
CA ILE A 377 -15.76 -3.85 -15.45
C ILE A 377 -15.54 -2.54 -16.21
N ALA A 378 -14.90 -2.61 -17.38
CA ALA A 378 -14.62 -1.45 -18.22
C ALA A 378 -15.94 -0.74 -18.61
N LYS A 379 -16.89 -1.48 -19.21
CA LYS A 379 -18.19 -0.92 -19.60
C LYS A 379 -19.00 -0.44 -18.38
N LYS A 380 -19.05 -1.20 -17.28
CA LYS A 380 -19.73 -0.81 -16.01
C LYS A 380 -19.25 0.53 -15.40
N ARG A 381 -17.98 0.93 -15.62
CA ARG A 381 -17.40 2.15 -15.04
C ARG A 381 -17.14 3.26 -16.07
N MET A 382 -17.50 3.08 -17.34
CA MET A 382 -17.30 4.11 -18.38
C MET A 382 -18.10 5.38 -18.10
N THR A 383 -19.28 5.24 -17.48
CA THR A 383 -20.10 6.31 -16.88
C THR A 383 -19.29 7.34 -16.09
N VAL A 384 -18.26 6.91 -15.34
CA VAL A 384 -17.37 7.80 -14.58
C VAL A 384 -16.42 8.58 -15.50
N LEU A 385 -15.90 7.95 -16.55
CA LEU A 385 -15.02 8.62 -17.51
C LEU A 385 -15.79 9.65 -18.35
N ASN A 386 -16.95 9.28 -18.89
CA ASN A 386 -17.80 10.20 -19.66
C ASN A 386 -18.26 11.38 -18.77
N GLY A 387 -18.57 11.11 -17.49
CA GLY A 387 -18.85 12.10 -16.45
C GLY A 387 -17.65 12.93 -15.95
N ILE A 388 -16.47 12.82 -16.57
CA ILE A 388 -15.27 13.64 -16.27
C ILE A 388 -14.72 14.29 -17.55
N ILE A 389 -14.68 13.54 -18.64
CA ILE A 389 -14.24 14.01 -19.97
C ILE A 389 -15.27 15.00 -20.54
N GLU A 390 -16.58 14.72 -20.38
CA GLU A 390 -17.70 15.60 -20.76
C GLU A 390 -17.61 16.08 -22.24
N HIS A 391 -17.21 15.20 -23.14
CA HIS A 391 -17.02 15.42 -24.59
C HIS A 391 -16.15 16.64 -24.97
N LYS A 392 -15.08 16.88 -24.23
CA LYS A 392 -14.10 17.94 -24.53
C LYS A 392 -12.96 17.35 -25.36
N PRO A 393 -12.69 17.80 -26.59
CA PRO A 393 -11.64 17.22 -27.46
C PRO A 393 -10.27 17.12 -26.77
N GLU A 394 -9.84 18.17 -26.06
CA GLU A 394 -8.60 18.14 -25.28
C GLU A 394 -8.57 17.00 -24.23
N ALA A 395 -9.70 16.69 -23.59
CA ALA A 395 -9.79 15.63 -22.60
C ALA A 395 -9.89 14.24 -23.23
N GLU A 396 -10.66 14.10 -24.31
CA GLU A 396 -10.72 12.86 -25.10
C GLU A 396 -9.33 12.50 -25.65
N LEU A 397 -8.59 13.48 -26.19
CA LEU A 397 -7.24 13.28 -26.71
C LEU A 397 -6.27 12.82 -25.60
N GLN A 398 -6.36 13.40 -24.40
CA GLN A 398 -5.60 12.92 -23.25
C GLN A 398 -6.02 11.51 -22.81
N ALA A 399 -7.27 11.08 -23.03
CA ALA A 399 -7.68 9.70 -22.79
C ALA A 399 -7.04 8.72 -23.79
N VAL A 400 -6.96 9.06 -25.08
CA VAL A 400 -6.24 8.25 -26.09
C VAL A 400 -4.75 8.14 -25.75
N TYR A 401 -4.09 9.25 -25.39
CA TYR A 401 -2.70 9.20 -24.91
C TYR A 401 -2.54 8.35 -23.64
N ALA A 402 -3.53 8.33 -22.74
CA ALA A 402 -3.51 7.46 -21.56
C ALA A 402 -3.61 5.96 -21.93
N ILE A 403 -4.38 5.60 -22.95
CA ILE A 403 -4.41 4.24 -23.51
C ILE A 403 -3.04 3.88 -24.11
N GLN A 404 -2.45 4.77 -24.92
CA GLN A 404 -1.09 4.60 -25.47
C GLN A 404 -0.05 4.36 -24.35
N ASN A 405 -0.07 5.19 -23.30
CA ASN A 405 0.82 5.07 -22.14
C ASN A 405 0.62 3.71 -21.43
N PHE A 406 -0.63 3.28 -21.24
CA PHE A 406 -0.98 2.02 -20.59
C PHE A 406 -0.52 0.78 -21.38
N VAL A 407 -0.78 0.74 -22.68
CA VAL A 407 -0.38 -0.37 -23.55
C VAL A 407 1.14 -0.48 -23.63
N SER A 408 1.84 0.66 -23.72
CA SER A 408 3.31 0.71 -23.77
C SER A 408 3.94 0.26 -22.45
N LYS A 409 3.38 0.68 -21.30
CA LYS A 409 3.75 0.19 -19.96
C LYS A 409 3.60 -1.34 -19.83
N LEU A 410 2.63 -1.94 -20.52
CA LEU A 410 2.40 -3.39 -20.59
C LEU A 410 3.23 -4.11 -21.68
N LYS A 411 4.12 -3.40 -22.39
CA LYS A 411 4.95 -3.90 -23.50
C LYS A 411 4.13 -4.44 -24.68
N HIS A 412 3.06 -3.71 -25.04
CA HIS A 412 2.20 -3.94 -26.20
C HIS A 412 1.66 -5.39 -26.31
N PRO A 413 0.82 -5.85 -25.35
CA PRO A 413 0.20 -7.17 -25.45
C PRO A 413 -0.68 -7.26 -26.72
N PRO A 414 -0.71 -8.41 -27.43
CA PRO A 414 -1.42 -8.53 -28.71
C PRO A 414 -2.91 -8.15 -28.60
N LYS A 415 -3.38 -7.33 -29.55
CA LYS A 415 -4.75 -6.76 -29.64
C LYS A 415 -5.19 -5.87 -28.45
N MET A 416 -4.31 -5.56 -27.49
CA MET A 416 -4.66 -4.75 -26.32
C MET A 416 -5.08 -3.32 -26.68
N ALA A 417 -4.37 -2.66 -27.61
CA ALA A 417 -4.70 -1.31 -28.04
C ALA A 417 -6.02 -1.27 -28.83
N GLN A 418 -6.19 -2.18 -29.79
CA GLN A 418 -7.43 -2.34 -30.56
C GLN A 418 -8.63 -2.49 -29.61
N LEU A 419 -8.61 -3.47 -28.69
CA LEU A 419 -9.69 -3.69 -27.73
C LEU A 419 -10.00 -2.45 -26.87
N LEU A 420 -9.00 -1.65 -26.52
CA LEU A 420 -9.22 -0.42 -25.74
C LEU A 420 -9.75 0.74 -26.60
N PHE A 421 -9.40 0.82 -27.89
CA PHE A 421 -9.99 1.77 -28.83
C PHE A 421 -11.45 1.38 -29.10
N ASP A 422 -11.72 0.10 -29.40
CA ASP A 422 -13.06 -0.47 -29.57
C ASP A 422 -13.96 -0.10 -28.37
N ILE A 423 -13.50 -0.31 -27.13
CA ILE A 423 -14.27 -0.01 -25.90
C ILE A 423 -14.52 1.49 -25.70
N PHE A 424 -13.56 2.37 -25.99
CA PHE A 424 -13.73 3.82 -25.81
C PHE A 424 -14.58 4.45 -26.92
N TYR A 425 -14.64 3.84 -28.10
CA TYR A 425 -15.55 4.21 -29.18
C TYR A 425 -16.98 3.69 -28.92
N ASP A 426 -17.15 2.38 -28.65
CA ASP A 426 -18.44 1.71 -28.39
C ASP A 426 -19.28 2.39 -27.29
N GLU A 427 -18.62 2.92 -26.27
CA GLU A 427 -19.24 3.49 -25.06
C GLU A 427 -19.21 5.03 -25.08
N GLU A 428 -19.07 5.64 -26.27
CA GLU A 428 -19.15 7.09 -26.54
C GLU A 428 -18.17 7.94 -25.68
N CYS A 429 -16.99 7.39 -25.36
CA CYS A 429 -16.00 8.04 -24.48
C CYS A 429 -14.98 8.90 -25.24
N VAL A 430 -14.70 8.56 -26.50
CA VAL A 430 -13.80 9.29 -27.40
C VAL A 430 -14.42 9.34 -28.81
N SER A 431 -14.45 10.52 -29.40
CA SER A 431 -14.94 10.79 -30.75
C SER A 431 -14.01 10.31 -31.87
N GLU A 432 -14.60 10.04 -33.03
CA GLU A 432 -13.91 9.68 -34.27
C GLU A 432 -12.88 10.73 -34.68
N ASP A 433 -13.27 12.01 -34.65
CA ASP A 433 -12.40 13.18 -34.84
C ASP A 433 -11.15 13.11 -33.95
N THR A 434 -11.31 12.76 -32.67
CA THR A 434 -10.19 12.70 -31.72
C THR A 434 -9.25 11.52 -31.97
N PHE A 435 -9.78 10.36 -32.38
CA PHE A 435 -8.93 9.24 -32.81
C PHE A 435 -8.12 9.60 -34.06
N TYR A 436 -8.71 10.32 -35.02
CA TYR A 436 -8.01 10.84 -36.18
C TYR A 436 -7.05 11.99 -35.86
N GLU A 437 -7.36 12.88 -34.90
CA GLU A 437 -6.43 13.91 -34.42
C GLU A 437 -5.18 13.27 -33.81
N TRP A 438 -5.37 12.30 -32.89
CA TRP A 438 -4.27 11.54 -32.30
C TRP A 438 -3.40 10.84 -33.36
N LEU A 439 -4.02 10.20 -34.36
CA LEU A 439 -3.31 9.49 -35.44
C LEU A 439 -2.49 10.43 -36.33
N ASN A 440 -3.03 11.59 -36.69
CA ASN A 440 -2.43 12.50 -37.67
C ASN A 440 -1.54 13.58 -37.05
N GLN A 441 -1.71 13.90 -35.76
CA GLN A 441 -0.99 14.98 -35.05
C GLN A 441 -0.32 14.46 -33.75
N PRO A 442 0.63 13.51 -33.84
CA PRO A 442 1.27 12.93 -32.66
C PRO A 442 2.17 13.92 -31.91
N ASP A 443 2.07 13.89 -30.57
CA ASP A 443 2.97 14.60 -29.68
C ASP A 443 4.42 14.17 -29.95
N GLN A 444 5.27 15.14 -30.26
CA GLN A 444 6.67 14.93 -30.63
C GLN A 444 7.51 14.35 -29.47
N SER A 445 7.01 14.39 -28.23
CA SER A 445 7.64 13.81 -27.05
C SER A 445 7.22 12.34 -26.76
N GLU A 446 6.19 11.82 -27.44
CA GLU A 446 5.66 10.45 -27.26
C GLU A 446 5.54 9.69 -28.60
N ILE A 447 6.34 10.10 -29.60
CA ILE A 447 6.24 9.65 -30.99
C ILE A 447 6.68 8.18 -31.20
N GLU A 448 7.51 7.63 -30.31
CA GLU A 448 7.93 6.22 -30.35
C GLU A 448 6.78 5.29 -29.91
N GLU A 449 6.18 5.56 -28.75
CA GLU A 449 5.01 4.85 -28.25
C GLU A 449 3.82 4.99 -29.20
N HIS A 450 3.60 6.20 -29.73
CA HIS A 450 2.56 6.47 -30.73
C HIS A 450 2.72 5.58 -31.96
N SER A 451 3.91 5.54 -32.55
CA SER A 451 4.20 4.76 -33.76
C SER A 451 3.89 3.27 -33.58
N ILE A 452 4.19 2.70 -32.41
CA ILE A 452 3.93 1.28 -32.12
C ILE A 452 2.42 1.06 -31.90
N VAL A 453 1.75 1.96 -31.18
CA VAL A 453 0.31 1.83 -30.89
C VAL A 453 -0.52 2.00 -32.16
N ALA A 454 -0.22 2.99 -33.01
CA ALA A 454 -0.91 3.24 -34.29
C ALA A 454 -0.81 2.04 -35.25
N VAL A 455 0.36 1.40 -35.35
CA VAL A 455 0.51 0.15 -36.11
C VAL A 455 -0.34 -0.98 -35.52
N SER A 456 -0.53 -1.03 -34.20
CA SER A 456 -1.35 -2.03 -33.52
C SER A 456 -2.87 -1.75 -33.55
N THR A 457 -3.29 -0.55 -33.95
CA THR A 457 -4.70 -0.14 -34.10
C THR A 457 -5.11 0.09 -35.55
N LYS A 458 -4.27 -0.25 -36.55
CA LYS A 458 -4.59 -0.09 -37.98
C LYS A 458 -5.95 -0.69 -38.37
N ASP A 459 -6.26 -1.91 -37.91
CA ASP A 459 -7.53 -2.60 -38.20
C ASP A 459 -8.78 -1.79 -37.76
N PHE A 460 -8.66 -0.93 -36.73
CA PHE A 460 -9.72 -0.04 -36.25
C PHE A 460 -9.89 1.18 -37.17
N PHE A 461 -8.80 1.82 -37.59
CA PHE A 461 -8.85 2.95 -38.54
C PHE A 461 -9.26 2.53 -39.96
N ASP A 462 -8.81 1.35 -40.41
CA ASP A 462 -9.28 0.75 -41.67
C ASP A 462 -10.80 0.55 -41.63
N TRP A 463 -11.38 0.23 -40.47
CA TRP A 463 -12.83 0.05 -40.28
C TRP A 463 -13.60 1.38 -40.22
N LEU A 464 -13.10 2.38 -39.50
CA LEU A 464 -13.70 3.73 -39.48
C LEU A 464 -13.81 4.30 -40.90
N GLN A 465 -12.70 4.28 -41.65
CA GLN A 465 -12.68 4.77 -43.03
C GLN A 465 -13.64 4.01 -43.97
N GLN A 466 -13.79 2.69 -43.80
CA GLN A 466 -14.80 1.93 -44.55
C GLN A 466 -16.21 2.44 -44.25
N ARG A 467 -16.54 2.68 -42.98
CA ARG A 467 -17.84 3.20 -42.54
C ARG A 467 -18.13 4.61 -43.04
N GLU A 468 -17.13 5.50 -43.09
CA GLU A 468 -17.26 6.81 -43.73
C GLU A 468 -17.63 6.66 -45.22
N THR A 469 -16.88 5.83 -45.97
CA THR A 469 -17.12 5.64 -47.41
C THR A 469 -18.39 4.88 -47.77
N GLU A 470 -18.92 4.04 -46.86
CA GLU A 470 -20.23 3.40 -47.03
C GLU A 470 -21.38 4.38 -46.69
N GLY A 471 -21.16 5.33 -45.77
CA GLY A 471 -22.16 6.34 -45.40
C GLY A 471 -22.42 7.39 -46.48
N GLU A 472 -21.37 7.90 -47.14
CA GLU A 472 -21.53 8.87 -48.26
C GLU A 472 -22.17 8.23 -49.51
N GLY A 473 -22.11 6.89 -49.65
CA GLY A 473 -22.62 6.17 -50.82
C GLY A 473 -24.14 5.95 -50.88
N ASP A 474 -24.86 6.20 -49.79
CA ASP A 474 -26.31 6.01 -49.67
C ASP A 474 -27.11 7.34 -49.76
N GLU A 475 -26.47 8.50 -50.00
CA GLU A 475 -27.12 9.82 -50.14
C GLU A 475 -27.14 10.45 -51.56
N GLU A 476 -26.76 9.72 -52.63
CA GLU A 476 -26.90 10.16 -54.05
C GLU A 476 -28.20 9.69 -54.77
#